data_AF-X1D9K4-F1
#
_entry.id   AF-X1D9K4-F1
#
_cell.length_a   1.000
_cell.length_b   1.000
_cell.length_c   1.000
_cell.angle_alpha   90.00
_cell.angle_beta   90.00
_cell.angle_gamma   90.00
#
_symmetry.space_group_name_H-M   'P 1'
#
loop_
_entity.id
_entity.type
_entity.pdbx_description
1 polymer ?
#
loop_
_entity_poly.entity_id
_entity_poly.type
_entity_poly.pdbx_seq_one_letter_code
_entity_poly.pdbx_strand_id
1 'polypeptide(L)'
;NFSGRVGESGDWDRTQEQRISSMMNIVRSGGVSSDETERVDLLRIAGSMVAESPIVGHGLGALHKMPKAKGLGAHNSYLVIQGEAGIFAAILFALFLLDILRRTFRVSDLPLRRLVFSYMFVFLSMMFFTHNGLTNRNHNYYLGVMLAVVSLAGTRKKLSLGRSE
;
A
#
# COMPACT_ATOMS: atom_id res chain seq x y z
N ASN A 1 7.51 44.24 -25.81
CA ASN A 1 7.99 42.93 -26.29
C ASN A 1 7.42 41.82 -25.43
N PHE A 2 6.19 41.40 -25.72
CA PHE A 2 5.53 40.24 -25.14
C PHE A 2 5.48 39.16 -26.23
N SER A 3 6.36 38.17 -26.16
CA SER A 3 6.37 37.03 -27.10
C SER A 3 5.61 35.87 -26.47
N GLY A 4 4.33 35.74 -26.82
CA GLY A 4 3.55 34.54 -26.52
C GLY A 4 4.14 33.33 -27.26
N ARG A 5 4.55 32.31 -26.50
CA ARG A 5 4.91 31.01 -27.05
C ARG A 5 3.64 30.24 -27.37
N VAL A 6 3.30 30.21 -28.65
CA VAL A 6 2.41 29.23 -29.26
C VAL A 6 3.17 27.90 -29.32
N GLY A 7 2.76 26.89 -28.55
CA GLY A 7 3.46 25.61 -28.55
C GLY A 7 2.95 24.57 -27.56
N GLU A 8 1.64 24.31 -27.52
CA GLU A 8 1.08 23.22 -26.69
C GLU A 8 -0.06 22.44 -27.38
N SER A 9 -0.22 22.50 -28.71
CA SER A 9 -1.23 21.70 -29.41
C SER A 9 -0.73 20.34 -29.92
N GLY A 10 0.60 20.16 -30.09
CA GLY A 10 1.18 18.94 -30.66
C GLY A 10 1.43 17.79 -29.67
N ASP A 11 1.36 18.04 -28.36
CA ASP A 11 1.65 17.03 -27.32
C ASP A 11 0.40 16.23 -26.92
N TRP A 12 -0.78 16.83 -27.07
CA TRP A 12 -2.07 16.18 -26.83
C TRP A 12 -2.37 15.07 -27.84
N ASP A 13 -2.08 15.31 -29.13
CA ASP A 13 -2.31 14.33 -30.20
C ASP A 13 -1.45 13.08 -30.01
N ARG A 14 -0.17 13.24 -29.66
CA ARG A 14 0.72 12.09 -29.40
C ARG A 14 0.26 11.23 -28.21
N THR A 15 -0.29 11.88 -27.18
CA THR A 15 -0.81 11.19 -26.00
C THR A 15 -2.10 10.43 -26.30
N GLN A 16 -2.95 10.98 -27.18
CA GLN A 16 -4.18 10.34 -27.67
C GLN A 16 -3.87 9.16 -28.60
N GLU A 17 -2.95 9.34 -29.55
CA GLU A 17 -2.48 8.28 -30.45
C GLU A 17 -1.84 7.11 -29.69
N GLN A 18 -1.06 7.39 -28.63
CA GLN A 18 -0.50 6.37 -27.75
C GLN A 18 -1.59 5.60 -26.98
N ARG A 19 -2.65 6.27 -26.54
CA ARG A 19 -3.79 5.62 -25.85
C ARG A 19 -4.62 4.76 -26.80
N ILE A 20 -4.90 5.27 -28.01
CA ILE A 20 -5.67 4.55 -29.04
C ILE A 20 -4.89 3.34 -29.54
N SER A 21 -3.58 3.46 -29.80
CA SER A 21 -2.73 2.33 -30.18
C SER A 21 -2.62 1.29 -29.07
N SER A 22 -2.53 1.71 -27.81
CA SER A 22 -2.55 0.79 -26.65
C SER A 22 -3.89 0.05 -26.53
N MET A 23 -5.01 0.76 -26.70
CA MET A 23 -6.35 0.16 -26.73
C MET A 23 -6.52 -0.83 -27.89
N MET A 24 -6.07 -0.47 -29.09
CA MET A 24 -6.14 -1.34 -30.27
C MET A 24 -5.27 -2.58 -30.14
N ASN A 25 -4.12 -2.50 -29.46
CA ASN A 25 -3.28 -3.65 -29.15
C ASN A 25 -3.95 -4.60 -28.15
N ILE A 26 -4.66 -4.09 -27.14
CA ILE A 26 -5.42 -4.90 -26.17
C ILE A 26 -6.58 -5.64 -26.87
N VAL A 27 -7.29 -4.96 -27.77
CA VAL A 27 -8.41 -5.55 -28.53
C VAL A 27 -7.91 -6.60 -29.53
N ARG A 28 -6.80 -6.34 -30.24
CA ARG A 28 -6.24 -7.28 -31.23
C ARG A 28 -5.56 -8.51 -30.60
N SER A 29 -5.07 -8.40 -29.36
CA SER A 29 -4.39 -9.51 -28.67
C SER A 29 -5.33 -10.46 -27.91
N GLY A 30 -6.65 -10.26 -27.97
CA GLY A 30 -7.61 -11.19 -27.37
C GLY A 30 -7.78 -11.05 -25.85
N GLY A 31 -7.39 -9.91 -25.26
CA GLY A 31 -7.87 -9.50 -23.94
C GLY A 31 -7.16 -10.07 -22.72
N VAL A 32 -5.98 -10.69 -22.86
CA VAL A 32 -5.05 -10.88 -21.74
C VAL A 32 -3.82 -10.06 -22.03
N SER A 33 -3.72 -8.89 -21.39
CA SER A 33 -2.51 -8.09 -21.49
C SER A 33 -1.32 -8.87 -20.91
N SER A 34 -0.14 -8.75 -21.52
CA SER A 34 1.12 -9.32 -21.01
C SER A 34 1.34 -9.04 -19.52
N ASP A 35 0.85 -7.89 -19.05
CA ASP A 35 0.99 -7.38 -17.69
C ASP A 35 0.28 -8.25 -16.63
N GLU A 36 -0.86 -8.86 -16.94
CA GLU A 36 -1.56 -9.74 -15.99
C GLU A 36 -0.80 -11.05 -15.78
N THR A 37 -0.23 -11.59 -16.85
CA THR A 37 0.61 -12.80 -16.79
C THR A 37 1.89 -12.51 -16.02
N GLU A 38 2.52 -11.35 -16.25
CA GLU A 38 3.70 -10.90 -15.50
C GLU A 38 3.40 -10.76 -13.99
N ARG A 39 2.23 -10.25 -13.59
CA ARG A 39 1.85 -10.13 -12.17
C ARG A 39 1.70 -11.48 -11.46
N VAL A 40 1.07 -12.46 -12.11
CA VAL A 40 0.91 -13.81 -11.55
C VAL A 40 2.28 -14.47 -11.37
N ASP A 41 3.18 -14.30 -12.35
CA ASP A 41 4.55 -14.80 -12.24
C ASP A 41 5.31 -14.14 -11.08
N LEU A 42 5.17 -12.83 -10.88
CA LEU A 42 5.79 -12.12 -9.75
C LEU A 42 5.26 -12.60 -8.40
N LEU A 43 3.95 -12.89 -8.29
CA LEU A 43 3.38 -13.47 -7.08
C LEU A 43 3.92 -14.89 -6.84
N ARG A 44 4.08 -15.71 -7.88
CA ARG A 44 4.66 -17.06 -7.76
C ARG A 44 6.11 -17.00 -7.28
N ILE A 45 6.92 -16.11 -7.84
CA ILE A 45 8.33 -15.95 -7.45
C ILE A 45 8.42 -15.40 -6.01
N ALA A 46 7.61 -14.39 -5.67
CA ALA A 46 7.56 -13.89 -4.30
C ALA A 46 7.15 -14.99 -3.31
N GLY A 47 6.16 -15.82 -3.68
CA GLY A 47 5.73 -16.96 -2.90
C GLY A 47 6.82 -18.02 -2.72
N SER A 48 7.58 -18.34 -3.77
CA SER A 48 8.70 -19.29 -3.67
C SER A 48 9.81 -18.74 -2.77
N MET A 49 10.15 -17.45 -2.88
CA MET A 49 11.12 -16.81 -1.97
C MET A 49 10.65 -16.87 -0.51
N VAL A 50 9.38 -16.57 -0.25
CA VAL A 50 8.81 -16.72 1.10
C VAL A 50 8.94 -18.15 1.61
N ALA A 51 8.71 -19.15 0.75
CA ALA A 51 8.84 -20.56 1.14
C ALA A 51 10.30 -20.98 1.41
N GLU A 52 11.27 -20.39 0.70
CA GLU A 52 12.70 -20.67 0.87
C GLU A 52 13.28 -20.12 2.18
N SER A 53 12.84 -18.92 2.61
CA SER A 53 13.31 -18.28 3.83
C SER A 53 12.17 -17.64 4.64
N PRO A 54 11.27 -18.45 5.22
CA PRO A 54 10.03 -17.94 5.82
C PRO A 54 10.28 -17.17 7.13
N ILE A 55 11.37 -17.47 7.85
CA ILE A 55 11.63 -16.93 9.18
C ILE A 55 12.32 -15.57 9.12
N VAL A 56 13.41 -15.48 8.36
CA VAL A 56 14.29 -14.29 8.30
C VAL A 56 14.11 -13.48 7.01
N GLY A 57 13.47 -14.04 5.99
CA GLY A 57 13.35 -13.42 4.67
C GLY A 57 14.66 -13.46 3.89
N HIS A 58 14.70 -12.73 2.78
CA HIS A 58 15.84 -12.62 1.86
C HIS A 58 16.59 -11.29 1.97
N GLY A 59 16.23 -10.44 2.93
CA GLY A 59 16.78 -9.11 3.13
C GLY A 59 15.97 -8.01 2.43
N LEU A 60 16.09 -6.79 2.96
CA LEU A 60 15.35 -5.62 2.46
C LEU A 60 15.71 -5.29 1.01
N GLY A 61 14.68 -5.08 0.19
CA GLY A 61 14.80 -4.82 -1.24
C GLY A 61 15.08 -6.06 -2.09
N ALA A 62 15.14 -7.28 -1.53
CA ALA A 62 15.38 -8.50 -2.30
C ALA A 62 14.30 -8.72 -3.37
N LEU A 63 13.02 -8.49 -3.02
CA LEU A 63 11.93 -8.66 -3.98
C LEU A 63 11.90 -7.57 -5.06
N HIS A 64 12.48 -6.41 -4.78
CA HIS A 64 12.61 -5.32 -5.75
C HIS A 64 13.73 -5.56 -6.77
N LYS A 65 14.75 -6.34 -6.41
CA LYS A 65 15.93 -6.64 -7.25
C LYS A 65 15.74 -7.84 -8.17
N MET A 66 14.58 -8.50 -8.13
CA MET A 66 14.35 -9.69 -8.96
C MET A 66 14.40 -9.33 -10.46
N PRO A 67 15.09 -10.12 -11.31
CA PRO A 67 15.24 -9.82 -12.73
C PRO A 67 13.92 -9.65 -13.48
N LYS A 68 12.88 -10.38 -13.07
CA LYS A 68 11.53 -10.30 -13.63
C LYS A 68 10.68 -9.17 -13.05
N ALA A 69 11.09 -8.57 -11.93
CA ALA A 69 10.29 -7.53 -11.28
C ALA A 69 10.20 -6.26 -12.11
N LYS A 70 11.13 -5.96 -13.03
CA LYS A 70 11.14 -4.73 -13.87
C LYS A 70 10.80 -3.44 -13.07
N GLY A 71 11.09 -3.39 -11.77
CA GLY A 71 10.68 -2.30 -10.87
C GLY A 71 9.19 -2.28 -10.43
N LEU A 72 8.35 -3.18 -10.93
CA LEU A 72 6.93 -3.34 -10.58
C LEU A 72 6.70 -4.08 -9.25
N GLY A 73 7.69 -4.82 -8.75
CA GLY A 73 7.62 -5.55 -7.47
C GLY A 73 6.50 -6.60 -7.39
N ALA A 74 6.49 -7.40 -6.32
CA ALA A 74 5.33 -8.22 -6.01
C ALA A 74 4.22 -7.27 -5.53
N HIS A 75 3.17 -7.05 -6.34
CA HIS A 75 2.06 -6.11 -6.13
C HIS A 75 1.20 -6.37 -4.86
N ASN A 76 1.78 -6.95 -3.82
CA ASN A 76 1.18 -7.26 -2.54
C ASN A 76 2.24 -6.98 -1.46
N SER A 77 2.05 -5.90 -0.71
CA SER A 77 3.02 -5.48 0.31
C SER A 77 3.13 -6.48 1.46
N TYR A 78 2.11 -7.31 1.73
CA TYR A 78 2.23 -8.37 2.74
C TYR A 78 3.26 -9.42 2.34
N LEU A 79 3.26 -9.83 1.07
CA LEU A 79 4.28 -10.73 0.53
C LEU A 79 5.65 -10.08 0.51
N VAL A 80 5.74 -8.78 0.25
CA VAL A 80 7.01 -8.04 0.33
C VAL A 80 7.55 -8.04 1.76
N ILE A 81 6.73 -7.71 2.76
CA ILE A 81 7.15 -7.73 4.18
C ILE A 81 7.65 -9.11 4.57
N GLN A 82 6.88 -10.16 4.24
CA GLN A 82 7.24 -11.52 4.61
C GLN A 82 8.45 -12.04 3.83
N GLY A 83 8.54 -11.77 2.53
CA GLY A 83 9.63 -12.24 1.68
C GLY A 83 10.95 -11.53 1.96
N GLU A 84 10.92 -10.24 2.31
CA GLU A 84 12.14 -9.46 2.58
C GLU A 84 12.59 -9.56 4.05
N ALA A 85 11.66 -9.51 5.01
CA ALA A 85 11.97 -9.42 6.43
C ALA A 85 11.49 -10.61 7.28
N GLY A 86 10.84 -11.60 6.65
CA GLY A 86 10.39 -12.83 7.30
C GLY A 86 9.09 -12.71 8.09
N ILE A 87 8.65 -13.85 8.63
CA ILE A 87 7.38 -13.97 9.36
C ILE A 87 7.34 -13.11 10.63
N PHE A 88 8.47 -12.93 11.32
CA PHE A 88 8.51 -12.12 12.53
C PHE A 88 8.16 -10.65 12.25
N ALA A 89 8.69 -10.09 11.16
CA ALA A 89 8.35 -8.73 10.74
C ALA A 89 6.86 -8.63 10.36
N ALA A 90 6.34 -9.62 9.63
CA ALA A 90 4.93 -9.67 9.26
C ALA A 90 4.01 -9.73 10.49
N ILE A 91 4.36 -10.55 11.51
CA ILE A 91 3.62 -10.64 12.78
C ILE A 91 3.67 -9.31 13.52
N LEU A 92 4.84 -8.69 13.66
CA LEU A 92 4.97 -7.39 14.33
C LEU A 92 4.13 -6.31 13.64
N PHE A 93 4.14 -6.29 12.31
CA PHE A 93 3.30 -5.38 11.53
C PHE A 93 1.80 -5.65 11.75
N ALA A 94 1.38 -6.92 11.74
CA ALA A 94 0.00 -7.28 12.03
C ALA A 94 -0.42 -6.86 13.45
N LEU A 95 0.43 -7.10 14.46
CA LEU A 95 0.20 -6.67 15.84
C LEU A 95 0.10 -5.15 15.97
N PHE A 96 0.92 -4.40 15.24
CA PHE A 96 0.85 -2.95 15.17
C PHE A 96 -0.52 -2.46 14.62
N LEU A 97 -0.99 -3.04 13.52
CA LEU A 97 -2.29 -2.72 12.94
C LEU A 97 -3.45 -3.10 13.88
N LEU A 98 -3.36 -4.27 14.53
CA LEU A 98 -4.33 -4.72 15.52
C LEU A 98 -4.36 -3.80 16.76
N ASP A 99 -3.22 -3.27 17.21
CA ASP A 99 -3.19 -2.31 18.32
C ASP A 99 -3.93 -1.01 17.97
N ILE A 100 -3.74 -0.49 16.75
CA ILE A 100 -4.50 0.68 16.25
C ILE A 100 -6.00 0.39 16.27
N LEU A 101 -6.44 -0.76 15.74
CA LEU A 101 -7.85 -1.14 15.72
C LEU A 101 -8.40 -1.30 17.15
N ARG A 102 -7.67 -1.99 18.04
CA ARG A 102 -8.06 -2.17 19.44
C ARG A 102 -8.23 -0.85 20.18
N ARG A 103 -7.32 0.11 19.97
CA ARG A 103 -7.43 1.46 20.54
C ARG A 103 -8.60 2.22 19.97
N THR A 104 -8.82 2.12 18.66
CA THR A 104 -9.95 2.73 17.95
C THR A 104 -11.30 2.27 18.51
N PHE A 105 -11.46 0.99 18.86
CA PHE A 105 -12.68 0.49 19.53
C PHE A 105 -12.96 1.14 20.89
N ARG A 106 -11.94 1.65 21.59
CA ARG A 106 -12.08 2.30 22.91
C ARG A 106 -12.43 3.78 22.81
N VAL A 107 -12.29 4.38 21.63
CA VAL A 107 -12.64 5.78 21.38
C VAL A 107 -14.16 5.96 21.45
N SER A 108 -14.62 6.91 22.26
CA SER A 108 -16.03 7.26 22.42
C SER A 108 -16.55 8.17 21.30
N ASP A 109 -15.67 8.98 20.70
CA ASP A 109 -15.98 9.84 19.56
C ASP A 109 -16.27 8.99 18.31
N LEU A 110 -17.55 8.93 17.94
CA LEU A 110 -18.02 8.10 16.84
C LEU A 110 -17.52 8.59 15.46
N PRO A 111 -17.57 9.89 15.12
CA PRO A 111 -16.94 10.41 13.91
C PRO A 111 -15.47 10.02 13.77
N LEU A 112 -14.65 10.23 14.82
CA LEU A 112 -13.23 9.88 14.80
C LEU A 112 -13.04 8.37 14.61
N ARG A 113 -13.82 7.55 15.31
CA ARG A 113 -13.78 6.10 15.19
C ARG A 113 -14.08 5.64 13.76
N ARG A 114 -15.11 6.20 13.12
CA ARG A 114 -15.47 5.90 11.73
C ARG A 114 -14.36 6.28 10.76
N LEU A 115 -13.75 7.46 10.94
CA LEU A 115 -12.64 7.94 10.11
C LEU A 115 -11.43 6.99 10.17
N VAL A 116 -11.04 6.54 11.38
CA VAL A 116 -9.91 5.62 11.52
C VAL A 116 -10.23 4.25 10.91
N PHE A 117 -11.44 3.72 11.11
CA PHE A 117 -11.82 2.45 10.49
C PHE A 117 -11.86 2.52 8.96
N SER A 118 -12.44 3.57 8.39
CA SER A 118 -12.51 3.72 6.92
C SER A 118 -11.11 3.87 6.33
N TYR A 119 -10.24 4.64 6.96
CA TYR A 119 -8.84 4.74 6.53
C TYR A 119 -8.10 3.40 6.64
N MET A 120 -8.21 2.70 7.78
CA MET A 120 -7.57 1.40 7.96
C MET A 120 -8.06 0.39 6.91
N PHE A 121 -9.34 0.40 6.58
CA PHE A 121 -9.88 -0.42 5.50
C PHE A 121 -9.23 -0.08 4.15
N VAL A 122 -9.22 1.21 3.76
CA VAL A 122 -8.58 1.66 2.51
C VAL A 122 -7.09 1.31 2.47
N PHE A 123 -6.37 1.54 3.57
CA PHE A 123 -4.95 1.23 3.69
C PHE A 123 -4.69 -0.27 3.53
N LEU A 124 -5.44 -1.13 4.24
CA LEU A 124 -5.29 -2.59 4.14
C LEU A 124 -5.63 -3.10 2.74
N SER A 125 -6.70 -2.57 2.12
CA SER A 125 -7.06 -2.88 0.73
C SER A 125 -5.95 -2.47 -0.23
N MET A 126 -5.41 -1.27 -0.10
CA MET A 126 -4.32 -0.77 -0.94
C MET A 126 -3.06 -1.65 -0.81
N MET A 127 -2.79 -2.20 0.38
CA MET A 127 -1.65 -3.10 0.59
C MET A 127 -1.73 -4.39 -0.24
N PHE A 128 -2.93 -4.83 -0.64
CA PHE A 128 -3.09 -5.98 -1.53
C PHE A 128 -2.76 -5.70 -2.99
N PHE A 129 -2.78 -4.43 -3.41
CA PHE A 129 -2.61 -4.03 -4.82
C PHE A 129 -1.30 -3.28 -5.09
N THR A 130 -0.59 -2.89 -4.02
CA THR A 130 0.63 -2.09 -4.11
C THR A 130 1.78 -2.77 -3.37
N HIS A 131 2.99 -2.57 -3.87
CA HIS A 131 4.23 -3.02 -3.22
C HIS A 131 4.93 -1.90 -2.43
N ASN A 132 4.42 -0.67 -2.51
CA ASN A 132 5.05 0.54 -1.96
C ASN A 132 4.29 1.17 -0.78
N GLY A 133 3.23 0.56 -0.26
CA GLY A 133 2.44 1.29 0.74
C GLY A 133 3.15 1.47 2.08
N LEU A 134 4.19 0.66 2.40
CA LEU A 134 5.08 0.91 3.54
C LEU A 134 6.20 1.91 3.27
N THR A 135 6.61 2.10 2.01
CA THR A 135 7.62 3.10 1.64
C THR A 135 6.99 4.46 1.35
N ASN A 136 5.67 4.49 1.13
CA ASN A 136 4.92 5.71 0.91
C ASN A 136 4.83 6.56 2.20
N ARG A 137 5.56 7.68 2.17
CA ARG A 137 5.65 8.64 3.28
C ARG A 137 4.28 9.13 3.75
N ASN A 138 3.32 9.35 2.85
CA ASN A 138 2.01 9.89 3.22
C ASN A 138 1.22 8.88 4.06
N HIS A 139 1.22 7.60 3.69
CA HIS A 139 0.55 6.57 4.48
C HIS A 139 1.18 6.40 5.86
N ASN A 140 2.51 6.38 5.93
CA ASN A 140 3.22 6.29 7.22
C ASN A 140 2.91 7.49 8.12
N TYR A 141 2.85 8.70 7.55
CA TYR A 141 2.46 9.90 8.28
C TYR A 141 1.03 9.78 8.84
N TYR A 142 0.06 9.41 8.02
CA TYR A 142 -1.33 9.25 8.46
C TYR A 142 -1.50 8.16 9.51
N LEU A 143 -0.83 7.01 9.37
CA LEU A 143 -0.82 5.96 10.38
C LEU A 143 -0.28 6.47 11.73
N GLY A 144 0.81 7.23 11.72
CA GLY A 144 1.38 7.85 12.91
C GLY A 144 0.42 8.83 13.58
N VAL A 145 -0.21 9.72 12.80
CA VAL A 145 -1.22 10.67 13.29
C VAL A 145 -2.41 9.94 13.91
N MET A 146 -2.94 8.92 13.23
CA MET A 146 -4.07 8.14 13.74
C MET A 146 -3.72 7.46 15.06
N LEU A 147 -2.57 6.80 15.14
CA LEU A 147 -2.09 6.17 16.37
C LEU A 147 -2.00 7.18 17.53
N ALA A 148 -1.46 8.38 17.28
CA ALA A 148 -1.35 9.43 18.29
C ALA A 148 -2.74 9.89 18.76
N VAL A 149 -3.64 10.19 17.82
CA VAL A 149 -5.00 10.67 18.13
C VAL A 149 -5.80 9.63 18.92
N VAL A 150 -5.82 8.37 18.49
CA VAL A 150 -6.57 7.32 19.22
C VAL A 150 -5.99 7.03 20.60
N SER A 151 -4.66 7.15 20.75
CA SER A 151 -3.98 6.96 22.04
C SER A 151 -4.31 8.08 23.03
N LEU A 152 -4.37 9.32 22.57
CA LEU A 152 -4.77 10.47 23.39
C LEU A 152 -6.26 10.41 23.75
N ALA A 153 -7.13 10.09 22.78
CA ALA A 153 -8.57 9.98 23.00
C ALA A 153 -8.92 8.89 24.04
N GLY A 154 -8.26 7.73 23.98
CA GLY A 154 -8.43 6.67 24.96
C GLY A 154 -8.03 7.05 26.38
N THR A 155 -7.02 7.92 26.54
CA THR A 155 -6.51 8.36 27.84
C THR A 155 -7.49 9.32 28.53
N ARG A 156 -8.11 10.23 27.79
CA ARG A 156 -9.09 11.20 28.32
C ARG A 156 -10.30 10.52 28.97
N LYS A 157 -10.82 9.47 28.35
CA LYS A 157 -11.94 8.68 28.88
C LYS A 157 -11.61 8.03 30.24
N LYS A 158 -10.35 7.59 30.43
CA LYS A 158 -9.91 7.00 31.70
C LYS A 158 -9.86 8.05 32.82
N LEU A 159 -9.44 9.27 32.51
CA LEU A 159 -9.38 10.38 33.48
C LEU A 159 -10.77 10.90 33.87
N SER A 160 -11.74 10.92 32.94
CA SER A 160 -13.10 11.37 33.27
C SER A 160 -13.85 10.40 34.18
N LEU A 161 -13.58 9.09 34.08
CA LEU A 161 -14.22 8.07 34.90
C LEU A 161 -13.62 7.95 36.31
N GLY A 162 -12.37 8.36 36.52
CA GLY A 162 -11.72 8.35 37.83
C GLY A 162 -12.01 9.57 38.71
N ARG A 163 -12.89 10.48 38.28
CA ARG A 163 -13.28 11.69 39.03
C ARG A 163 -14.71 11.64 39.60
N SER A 164 -15.40 10.51 39.46
CA SER A 164 -16.77 10.31 39.93
C SER A 164 -16.88 9.45 41.20
N GLU A 165 -15.79 9.30 41.93
CA GLU A 165 -15.71 8.68 43.28
C GLU A 165 -15.29 9.74 44.29
#